data_AF-A0A7X6DN75-F1
#
_entry.id   AF-A0A7X6DN75-F1
#
_cell.length_a   1.000
_cell.length_b   1.000
_cell.length_c   1.000
_cell.angle_alpha   90.00
_cell.angle_beta   90.00
_cell.angle_gamma   90.00
#
_symmetry.space_group_name_H-M   'P 1'
#
loop_
_entity.id
_entity.type
_entity.pdbx_description
1 polymer ?
#
loop_
_entity_poly.entity_id
_entity_poly.type
_entity_poly.pdbx_seq_one_letter_code
_entity_poly.pdbx_strand_id
1 'polypeptide(L)'
;MKSSPKRRIPSGESPSEEHAINEDMPTEVAFFLGAGASVAAGVPHTFGFVEEFIGSLSERQREFVQCIKAILEKWGLNQNPVRLVDIELLLESLQRLANKEQDLLLPFFEENKLRLPKDFDANSLLKDLRNFIKSKVIVEVQAINYLGPLRGFIQEFHPLDIYSANYDTCIELFCTENKLVYRDGFDEAWNPKVFNDPDTDVRLFKIHGSIMWYGSDRGRYLKIPVMFTKDDSSIELLTRERVQHLMLYPAQKYEYVEPLFELLLEMKHRLLFCKTLFVIGYSFRDDHIRRIFWDIARSNREFHIVLISPNAWEIYQTRLKTYDGVIASSLEGRVICLPYLFEKVLSALKNEIFNSIRSSRASAEKRKQAEISGSNIDWSEGLLQAARGGDNEVLYQILEKLSQVYKEGVIKRTYLNNEQIFESAFLGIIHAAGNNDNNMIPHFWGKIREVILSIIGDLKVDVNPLASRLYINLMSGGSIATVVILINKVQNLIIARQQWMKEPQALAFLTDILSDLGQV
;
A
#
# COMPACT_ATOMS: atom_id res chain seq x y z
N MET A 1 74.09 -47.31 13.63
CA MET A 1 73.94 -47.13 12.17
C MET A 1 72.78 -46.19 11.89
N LYS A 2 73.04 -45.10 11.16
CA LYS A 2 72.17 -44.32 10.23
C LYS A 2 70.69 -44.07 10.66
N SER A 3 70.33 -42.88 11.16
CA SER A 3 69.89 -41.65 10.43
C SER A 3 68.52 -41.73 9.73
N SER A 4 67.60 -40.80 10.04
CA SER A 4 66.60 -40.10 9.15
C SER A 4 65.42 -39.48 9.96
N PRO A 5 64.70 -38.43 9.47
CA PRO A 5 64.78 -37.09 10.04
C PRO A 5 63.42 -36.44 10.43
N LYS A 6 63.55 -35.22 10.99
CA LYS A 6 62.51 -34.25 11.39
C LYS A 6 61.35 -34.08 10.39
N ARG A 7 60.11 -34.03 10.90
CA ARG A 7 58.97 -33.34 10.27
C ARG A 7 58.53 -32.16 11.16
N ARG A 8 58.42 -30.99 10.53
CA ARG A 8 57.99 -29.71 11.12
C ARG A 8 56.54 -29.78 11.59
N ILE A 9 56.28 -29.17 12.74
CA ILE A 9 54.94 -28.82 13.22
C ILE A 9 54.57 -27.47 12.60
N PRO A 10 53.45 -27.32 11.88
CA PRO A 10 52.87 -26.01 11.61
C PRO A 10 52.10 -25.55 12.86
N SER A 11 52.40 -24.32 13.27
CA SER A 11 51.69 -23.52 14.26
C SER A 11 50.19 -23.51 14.01
N GLY A 12 49.41 -23.70 15.08
CA GLY A 12 47.96 -23.60 15.04
C GLY A 12 47.52 -22.18 14.70
N GLU A 13 46.76 -22.06 13.61
CA GLU A 13 45.83 -20.98 13.40
C GLU A 13 44.52 -21.35 14.09
N SER A 14 44.08 -20.49 15.00
CA SER A 14 42.73 -20.47 15.56
C SER A 14 41.70 -20.28 14.44
N PRO A 15 40.56 -20.97 14.46
CA PRO A 15 39.50 -20.71 13.49
C PRO A 15 38.83 -19.37 13.83
N SER A 16 39.29 -18.29 13.19
CA SER A 16 38.51 -17.07 13.03
C SER A 16 37.50 -17.29 11.91
N GLU A 17 36.43 -18.02 12.20
CA GLU A 17 35.19 -17.91 11.42
C GLU A 17 34.33 -16.86 12.10
N GLU A 18 34.67 -15.59 11.87
CA GLU A 18 33.66 -14.54 11.87
C GLU A 18 32.64 -14.94 10.80
N HIS A 19 31.48 -15.42 11.23
CA HIS A 19 30.29 -15.38 10.41
C HIS A 19 29.99 -13.90 10.14
N ALA A 20 30.61 -13.35 9.11
CA ALA A 20 30.12 -12.18 8.42
C ALA A 20 28.76 -12.57 7.85
N ILE A 21 27.72 -12.34 8.65
CA ILE A 21 26.37 -12.10 8.14
C ILE A 21 26.59 -11.00 7.10
N ASN A 22 26.41 -11.31 5.82
CA ASN A 22 26.37 -10.30 4.78
C ASN A 22 25.38 -9.23 5.28
N GLU A 23 25.88 -8.04 5.59
CA GLU A 23 25.04 -6.89 5.89
C GLU A 23 24.20 -6.66 4.63
N ASP A 24 22.96 -7.16 4.66
CA ASP A 24 21.96 -6.89 3.64
C ASP A 24 21.91 -5.38 3.47
N MET A 25 22.33 -4.90 2.29
CA MET A 25 22.28 -3.48 1.97
C MET A 25 20.85 -2.98 2.25
N PRO A 26 20.67 -1.88 2.99
CA PRO A 26 19.36 -1.42 3.41
C PRO A 26 18.46 -1.21 2.19
N THR A 27 17.33 -1.90 2.12
CA THR A 27 16.39 -1.76 1.01
C THR A 27 15.75 -0.37 1.04
N GLU A 28 16.29 0.63 0.32
CA GLU A 28 15.79 2.02 0.39
C GLU A 28 14.28 2.10 0.10
N VAL A 29 13.80 1.27 -0.82
CA VAL A 29 12.42 1.24 -1.31
C VAL A 29 11.88 -0.19 -1.34
N ALA A 30 10.64 -0.37 -0.91
CA ALA A 30 9.91 -1.63 -1.06
C ALA A 30 8.44 -1.40 -1.42
N PHE A 31 7.76 -2.46 -1.87
CA PHE A 31 6.33 -2.45 -2.21
C PHE A 31 5.56 -3.45 -1.36
N PHE A 32 4.36 -3.09 -0.92
CA PHE A 32 3.39 -3.98 -0.29
C PHE A 32 2.07 -3.92 -1.06
N LEU A 33 1.68 -5.04 -1.64
CA LEU A 33 0.53 -5.17 -2.52
C LEU A 33 -0.62 -5.87 -1.80
N GLY A 34 -1.75 -5.16 -1.68
CA GLY A 34 -3.03 -5.73 -1.26
C GLY A 34 -3.96 -5.97 -2.43
N ALA A 35 -5.18 -6.45 -2.15
CA ALA A 35 -6.13 -6.88 -3.19
C ALA A 35 -6.46 -5.78 -4.21
N GLY A 36 -6.42 -4.51 -3.80
CA GLY A 36 -6.64 -3.37 -4.70
C GLY A 36 -5.56 -3.21 -5.78
N ALA A 37 -4.36 -3.76 -5.59
CA ALA A 37 -3.28 -3.70 -6.59
C ALA A 37 -3.61 -4.53 -7.84
N SER A 38 -4.33 -5.64 -7.69
CA SER A 38 -4.63 -6.60 -8.77
C SER A 38 -5.96 -6.33 -9.50
N VAL A 39 -6.70 -5.29 -9.11
CA VAL A 39 -8.02 -4.96 -9.71
C VAL A 39 -7.92 -4.66 -11.20
N ALA A 40 -6.87 -3.96 -11.62
CA ALA A 40 -6.63 -3.66 -13.04
C ALA A 40 -6.29 -4.90 -13.87
N ALA A 41 -5.86 -5.99 -13.22
CA ALA A 41 -5.64 -7.30 -13.84
C ALA A 41 -6.93 -8.15 -13.92
N GLY A 42 -8.09 -7.61 -13.50
CA GLY A 42 -9.37 -8.33 -13.50
C GLY A 42 -9.59 -9.21 -12.27
N VAL A 43 -8.69 -9.17 -11.28
CA VAL A 43 -8.87 -9.86 -9.99
C VAL A 43 -9.77 -8.99 -9.11
N PRO A 44 -10.97 -9.45 -8.70
CA PRO A 44 -11.85 -8.64 -7.87
C PRO A 44 -11.22 -8.27 -6.53
N HIS A 45 -11.61 -7.14 -5.94
CA HIS A 45 -11.29 -6.89 -4.53
C HIS A 45 -12.05 -7.89 -3.64
N THR A 46 -11.61 -8.10 -2.40
CA THR A 46 -12.13 -9.19 -1.53
C THR A 46 -13.64 -9.17 -1.27
N PHE A 47 -14.29 -8.00 -1.38
CA PHE A 47 -15.75 -7.87 -1.26
C PHE A 47 -16.48 -8.17 -2.58
N GLY A 48 -15.92 -7.74 -3.72
CA GLY A 48 -16.45 -8.06 -5.04
C GLY A 48 -16.43 -9.57 -5.30
N PHE A 49 -15.42 -10.27 -4.78
CA PHE A 49 -15.35 -11.74 -4.77
C PHE A 49 -16.60 -12.40 -4.18
N VAL A 50 -17.15 -11.86 -3.07
CA VAL A 50 -18.33 -12.42 -2.42
C VAL A 50 -19.56 -12.26 -3.31
N GLU A 51 -19.77 -11.06 -3.84
CA GLU A 51 -20.93 -10.75 -4.67
C GLU A 51 -20.89 -11.53 -6.01
N GLU A 52 -19.72 -11.60 -6.65
CA GLU A 52 -19.56 -12.39 -7.89
C GLU A 52 -19.72 -13.89 -7.63
N PHE A 53 -19.21 -14.40 -6.51
CA PHE A 53 -19.42 -15.81 -6.14
C PHE A 53 -20.91 -16.11 -5.96
N ILE A 54 -21.64 -15.28 -5.20
CA ILE A 54 -23.09 -15.40 -5.01
C ILE A 54 -23.84 -15.37 -6.36
N GLY A 55 -23.41 -14.51 -7.28
CA GLY A 55 -23.95 -14.44 -8.64
C GLY A 55 -23.73 -15.72 -9.45
N SER A 56 -22.60 -16.40 -9.28
CA SER A 56 -22.22 -17.63 -10.00
C SER A 56 -22.95 -18.90 -9.54
N LEU A 57 -23.57 -18.86 -8.36
CA LEU A 57 -24.25 -20.02 -7.76
C LEU A 57 -25.63 -20.28 -8.37
N SER A 58 -26.07 -21.55 -8.30
CA SER A 58 -27.46 -21.92 -8.56
C SER A 58 -28.42 -21.17 -7.62
N GLU A 59 -29.67 -20.97 -8.03
CA GLU A 59 -30.68 -20.23 -7.25
C GLU A 59 -30.76 -20.73 -5.79
N ARG A 60 -30.77 -22.05 -5.62
CA ARG A 60 -30.80 -22.69 -4.32
C ARG A 60 -29.54 -22.43 -3.48
N GLN A 61 -28.35 -22.59 -4.06
CA GLN A 61 -27.09 -22.32 -3.35
C GLN A 61 -26.96 -20.84 -2.99
N ARG A 62 -27.44 -19.95 -3.87
CA ARG A 62 -27.45 -18.50 -3.69
C ARG A 62 -28.26 -18.10 -2.46
N GLU A 63 -29.48 -18.61 -2.30
CA GLU A 63 -30.32 -18.35 -1.12
C GLU A 63 -29.58 -18.71 0.19
N PHE A 64 -28.87 -19.84 0.20
CA PHE A 64 -28.11 -20.27 1.38
C PHE A 64 -26.91 -19.38 1.68
N VAL A 65 -26.10 -19.06 0.68
CA VAL A 65 -24.95 -18.18 0.86
C VAL A 65 -25.39 -16.78 1.27
N GLN A 66 -26.51 -16.29 0.77
CA GLN A 66 -27.11 -15.03 1.22
C GLN A 66 -27.55 -15.09 2.69
N CYS A 67 -28.11 -16.22 3.14
CA CYS A 67 -28.44 -16.40 4.55
C CYS A 67 -27.19 -16.38 5.44
N ILE A 68 -26.12 -17.09 5.05
CA ILE A 68 -24.83 -17.07 5.75
C ILE A 68 -24.27 -15.65 5.78
N LYS A 69 -24.24 -14.97 4.63
CA LYS A 69 -23.78 -13.57 4.52
C LYS A 69 -24.55 -12.65 5.46
N ALA A 70 -25.88 -12.73 5.52
CA ALA A 70 -26.69 -11.90 6.41
C ALA A 70 -26.38 -12.14 7.91
N ILE A 71 -26.06 -13.40 8.29
CA ILE A 71 -25.62 -13.72 9.66
C ILE A 71 -24.25 -13.09 9.93
N LEU A 72 -23.31 -13.24 9.00
CA LEU A 72 -21.97 -12.69 9.11
C LEU A 72 -21.97 -11.15 9.12
N GLU A 73 -22.83 -10.49 8.35
CA GLU A 73 -23.01 -9.05 8.36
C GLU A 73 -23.51 -8.56 9.73
N LYS A 74 -24.52 -9.21 10.30
CA LYS A 74 -25.02 -8.88 11.65
C LYS A 74 -23.94 -9.07 12.72
N TRP A 75 -23.18 -10.16 12.64
CA TRP A 75 -22.06 -10.38 13.55
C TRP A 75 -20.95 -9.33 13.38
N GLY A 76 -20.64 -9.00 12.12
CA GLY A 76 -19.59 -8.07 11.72
C GLY A 76 -19.84 -6.62 12.14
N LEU A 77 -21.11 -6.18 12.12
CA LEU A 77 -21.54 -4.87 12.62
C LEU A 77 -21.37 -4.72 14.14
N ASN A 78 -21.36 -5.82 14.88
CA ASN A 78 -21.14 -5.83 16.34
C ASN A 78 -19.66 -5.94 16.73
N GLN A 79 -18.74 -6.01 15.75
CA GLN A 79 -17.30 -6.00 16.01
C GLN A 79 -16.79 -4.57 16.16
N ASN A 80 -15.72 -4.40 16.96
CA ASN A 80 -14.99 -3.14 17.04
C ASN A 80 -13.52 -3.38 16.69
N PRO A 81 -13.02 -2.92 15.53
CA PRO A 81 -13.74 -2.20 14.48
C PRO A 81 -14.73 -3.10 13.71
N VAL A 82 -15.72 -2.48 13.05
CA VAL A 82 -16.71 -3.17 12.21
C VAL A 82 -15.99 -4.06 11.19
N ARG A 83 -16.44 -5.31 11.07
CA ARG A 83 -15.89 -6.30 10.15
C ARG A 83 -16.91 -6.60 9.05
N LEU A 84 -16.63 -6.13 7.85
CA LEU A 84 -17.45 -6.42 6.67
C LEU A 84 -17.21 -7.85 6.17
N VAL A 85 -18.21 -8.43 5.50
CA VAL A 85 -18.10 -9.79 4.95
C VAL A 85 -17.28 -9.77 3.67
N ASP A 86 -16.07 -10.31 3.76
CA ASP A 86 -15.20 -10.57 2.62
C ASP A 86 -15.10 -12.07 2.31
N ILE A 87 -14.42 -12.38 1.22
CA ILE A 87 -14.24 -13.75 0.74
C ILE A 87 -13.53 -14.66 1.75
N GLU A 88 -12.67 -14.07 2.58
CA GLU A 88 -11.87 -14.77 3.57
C GLU A 88 -12.75 -15.20 4.75
N LEU A 89 -13.57 -14.28 5.28
CA LEU A 89 -14.57 -14.58 6.31
C LEU A 89 -15.60 -15.58 5.81
N LEU A 90 -16.06 -15.44 4.56
CA LEU A 90 -17.01 -16.39 3.97
C LEU A 90 -16.40 -17.80 3.88
N LEU A 91 -15.16 -17.90 3.39
CA LEU A 91 -14.49 -19.18 3.26
C LEU A 91 -14.22 -19.83 4.62
N GLU A 92 -13.72 -19.08 5.60
CA GLU A 92 -13.53 -19.57 6.97
C GLU A 92 -14.84 -20.12 7.54
N SER A 93 -15.92 -19.36 7.38
CA SER A 93 -17.25 -19.76 7.85
C SER A 93 -17.70 -21.07 7.21
N LEU A 94 -17.51 -21.22 5.89
CA LEU A 94 -17.83 -22.46 5.20
C LEU A 94 -16.93 -23.63 5.61
N GLN A 95 -15.64 -23.39 5.88
CA GLN A 95 -14.72 -24.41 6.42
C GLN A 95 -15.15 -24.87 7.81
N ARG A 96 -15.52 -23.95 8.69
CA ARG A 96 -16.04 -24.27 10.03
C ARG A 96 -17.36 -25.03 9.95
N LEU A 97 -18.25 -24.67 9.02
CA LEU A 97 -19.50 -25.40 8.78
C LEU A 97 -19.25 -26.82 8.23
N ALA A 98 -18.27 -26.99 7.34
CA ALA A 98 -17.87 -28.28 6.81
C ALA A 98 -17.26 -29.19 7.89
N ASN A 99 -16.47 -28.62 8.79
CA ASN A 99 -15.80 -29.34 9.88
C ASN A 99 -16.57 -29.30 11.21
N LYS A 100 -17.85 -28.92 11.19
CA LYS A 100 -18.63 -28.67 12.41
C LYS A 100 -18.55 -29.84 13.39
N GLU A 101 -18.63 -31.09 12.93
CA GLU A 101 -18.62 -32.28 13.79
C GLU A 101 -17.33 -32.44 14.63
N GLN A 102 -16.26 -31.74 14.27
CA GLN A 102 -14.99 -31.73 14.97
C GLN A 102 -14.82 -30.52 15.92
N ASP A 103 -15.78 -29.59 15.95
CA ASP A 103 -15.70 -28.39 16.79
C ASP A 103 -15.98 -28.74 18.26
N LEU A 104 -14.94 -28.57 19.08
CA LEU A 104 -14.92 -28.88 20.51
C LEU A 104 -16.01 -28.17 21.31
N LEU A 105 -16.50 -27.02 20.83
CA LEU A 105 -17.48 -26.23 21.55
C LEU A 105 -18.92 -26.64 21.23
N LEU A 106 -19.17 -27.35 20.11
CA LEU A 106 -20.53 -27.74 19.74
C LEU A 106 -21.28 -28.57 20.80
N PRO A 107 -20.65 -29.52 21.52
CA PRO A 107 -21.34 -30.25 22.59
C PRO A 107 -21.81 -29.36 23.75
N PHE A 108 -21.19 -28.19 23.94
CA PHE A 108 -21.59 -27.23 24.98
C PHE A 108 -22.77 -26.34 24.57
N PHE A 109 -23.12 -26.33 23.27
CA PHE A 109 -24.29 -25.65 22.75
C PHE A 109 -25.44 -26.65 22.63
N GLU A 110 -26.02 -27.06 23.77
CA GLU A 110 -27.30 -27.75 23.75
C GLU A 110 -28.39 -26.80 23.19
N GLU A 111 -29.11 -27.27 22.17
CA GLU A 111 -30.29 -26.64 21.55
C GLU A 111 -30.15 -25.44 20.60
N ASN A 112 -28.96 -24.92 20.27
CA ASN A 112 -28.83 -23.95 19.17
C ASN A 112 -28.80 -24.66 17.80
N LYS A 113 -29.97 -25.15 17.37
CA LYS A 113 -30.18 -25.76 16.06
C LYS A 113 -29.97 -24.72 14.96
N LEU A 114 -28.74 -24.54 14.48
CA LEU A 114 -28.53 -24.10 13.11
C LEU A 114 -29.12 -25.21 12.22
N ARG A 115 -30.41 -25.08 11.88
CA ARG A 115 -31.10 -26.02 10.99
C ARG A 115 -30.61 -25.76 9.58
N LEU A 116 -29.40 -26.24 9.29
CA LEU A 116 -28.99 -26.43 7.91
C LEU A 116 -30.01 -27.40 7.29
N PRO A 117 -30.53 -27.11 6.08
CA PRO A 117 -31.35 -28.06 5.34
C PRO A 117 -30.67 -29.43 5.31
N LYS A 118 -31.44 -30.51 5.34
CA LYS A 118 -30.88 -31.88 5.37
C LYS A 118 -29.99 -32.20 4.16
N ASP A 119 -30.14 -31.46 3.08
CA ASP A 119 -29.42 -31.57 1.83
C ASP A 119 -28.42 -30.42 1.60
N PHE A 120 -28.10 -29.65 2.64
CA PHE A 120 -27.02 -28.69 2.60
C PHE A 120 -25.66 -29.41 2.71
N ASP A 121 -24.88 -29.37 1.63
CA ASP A 121 -23.51 -29.87 1.60
C ASP A 121 -22.51 -28.71 1.70
N ALA A 122 -22.05 -28.47 2.92
CA ALA A 122 -20.99 -27.49 3.20
C ALA A 122 -19.68 -27.81 2.46
N ASN A 123 -19.36 -29.10 2.25
CA ASN A 123 -18.13 -29.51 1.57
C ASN A 123 -18.20 -29.19 0.08
N SER A 124 -19.34 -29.45 -0.56
CA SER A 124 -19.55 -29.07 -1.97
C SER A 124 -19.45 -27.55 -2.14
N LEU A 125 -20.12 -26.77 -1.29
CA LEU A 125 -20.08 -25.31 -1.39
C LEU A 125 -18.69 -24.72 -1.12
N LEU A 126 -17.96 -25.31 -0.16
CA LEU A 126 -16.57 -24.98 0.10
C LEU A 126 -15.67 -25.28 -1.11
N LYS A 127 -15.92 -26.41 -1.79
CA LYS A 127 -15.22 -26.78 -3.03
C LYS A 127 -15.53 -25.78 -4.15
N ASP A 128 -16.80 -25.42 -4.34
CA ASP A 128 -17.24 -24.45 -5.34
C ASP A 128 -16.57 -23.08 -5.11
N LEU A 129 -16.54 -22.62 -3.86
CA LEU A 129 -15.87 -21.37 -3.50
C LEU A 129 -14.37 -21.42 -3.78
N ARG A 130 -13.68 -22.51 -3.42
CA ARG A 130 -12.25 -22.67 -3.75
C ARG A 130 -12.03 -22.63 -5.26
N ASN A 131 -12.83 -23.36 -6.05
CA ASN A 131 -12.74 -23.37 -7.51
C ASN A 131 -13.02 -21.99 -8.12
N PHE A 132 -13.97 -21.25 -7.56
CA PHE A 132 -14.26 -19.88 -7.96
C PHE A 132 -13.09 -18.93 -7.69
N ILE A 133 -12.44 -19.03 -6.52
CA ILE A 133 -11.24 -18.24 -6.22
C ILE A 133 -10.15 -18.56 -7.25
N LYS A 134 -9.89 -19.86 -7.51
CA LYS A 134 -8.88 -20.29 -8.48
C LYS A 134 -9.10 -19.69 -9.87
N SER A 135 -10.34 -19.67 -10.36
CA SER A 135 -10.63 -19.15 -11.70
C SER A 135 -10.45 -17.65 -11.84
N LYS A 136 -10.45 -16.90 -10.73
CA LYS A 136 -10.36 -15.44 -10.71
C LYS A 136 -8.96 -14.91 -10.40
N VAL A 137 -8.14 -15.65 -9.65
CA VAL A 137 -6.78 -15.24 -9.28
C VAL A 137 -5.73 -15.61 -10.33
N ILE A 138 -6.12 -16.37 -11.35
CA ILE A 138 -5.27 -16.66 -12.51
C ILE A 138 -5.45 -15.52 -13.50
N VAL A 139 -4.35 -14.84 -13.80
CA VAL A 139 -4.36 -13.59 -14.57
C VAL A 139 -3.76 -13.84 -15.96
N GLU A 140 -4.35 -13.24 -16.98
CA GLU A 140 -3.83 -13.28 -18.35
C GLU A 140 -2.67 -12.28 -18.54
N VAL A 141 -1.74 -12.61 -19.43
CA VAL A 141 -0.55 -11.78 -19.71
C VAL A 141 -0.93 -10.35 -20.11
N GLN A 142 -2.00 -10.15 -20.89
CA GLN A 142 -2.41 -8.81 -21.32
C GLN A 142 -2.91 -7.95 -20.14
N ALA A 143 -3.41 -8.58 -19.08
CA ALA A 143 -4.01 -7.89 -17.94
C ALA A 143 -2.96 -7.28 -17.00
N ILE A 144 -1.69 -7.68 -17.11
CA ILE A 144 -0.59 -7.15 -16.27
C ILE A 144 0.18 -5.98 -16.91
N ASN A 145 -0.22 -5.53 -18.10
CA ASN A 145 0.50 -4.47 -18.84
C ASN A 145 0.65 -3.16 -18.04
N TYR A 146 -0.32 -2.87 -17.16
CA TYR A 146 -0.26 -1.68 -16.30
C TYR A 146 0.95 -1.69 -15.35
N LEU A 147 1.51 -2.86 -15.01
CA LEU A 147 2.70 -3.01 -14.17
C LEU A 147 4.01 -2.60 -14.87
N GLY A 148 3.98 -2.36 -16.19
CA GLY A 148 5.15 -1.98 -16.99
C GLY A 148 6.10 -0.95 -16.34
N PRO A 149 5.59 0.15 -15.74
CA PRO A 149 6.47 1.15 -15.13
C PRO A 149 7.22 0.67 -13.87
N LEU A 150 6.82 -0.45 -13.24
CA LEU A 150 7.54 -1.04 -12.09
C LEU A 150 8.98 -1.41 -12.45
N ARG A 151 9.27 -1.68 -13.73
CA ARG A 151 10.63 -1.89 -14.24
C ARG A 151 11.58 -0.76 -13.89
N GLY A 152 11.10 0.48 -13.86
CA GLY A 152 11.91 1.62 -13.48
C GLY A 152 12.40 1.52 -12.04
N PHE A 153 11.57 1.01 -11.12
CA PHE A 153 11.98 0.78 -9.73
C PHE A 153 12.97 -0.39 -9.64
N ILE A 154 12.68 -1.50 -10.32
CA ILE A 154 13.56 -2.68 -10.33
C ILE A 154 14.95 -2.31 -10.82
N GLN A 155 15.06 -1.55 -11.91
CA GLN A 155 16.35 -1.11 -12.45
C GLN A 155 17.18 -0.23 -11.49
N GLU A 156 16.54 0.56 -10.63
CA GLU A 156 17.24 1.45 -9.69
C GLU A 156 17.51 0.78 -8.34
N PHE A 157 16.68 -0.17 -7.93
CA PHE A 157 16.66 -0.76 -6.59
C PHE A 157 16.78 -2.29 -6.60
N HIS A 158 17.41 -2.91 -7.60
CA HIS A 158 17.56 -4.37 -7.66
C HIS A 158 18.52 -4.90 -6.56
N PRO A 159 18.18 -6.00 -5.86
CA PRO A 159 16.89 -6.69 -5.86
C PRO A 159 15.78 -5.86 -5.18
N LEU A 160 14.65 -5.68 -5.86
CA LEU A 160 13.50 -4.97 -5.30
C LEU A 160 12.65 -5.90 -4.44
N ASP A 161 12.39 -5.48 -3.20
CA ASP A 161 11.51 -6.21 -2.28
C ASP A 161 10.03 -5.90 -2.56
N ILE A 162 9.26 -6.93 -2.88
CA ILE A 162 7.81 -6.87 -3.10
C ILE A 162 7.13 -7.85 -2.15
N TYR A 163 6.34 -7.31 -1.23
CA TYR A 163 5.47 -8.05 -0.33
C TYR A 163 4.06 -8.08 -0.93
N SER A 164 3.37 -9.21 -0.84
CA SER A 164 2.00 -9.35 -1.35
C SER A 164 1.13 -10.15 -0.41
N ALA A 165 -0.03 -9.60 -0.08
CA ALA A 165 -1.12 -10.31 0.60
C ALA A 165 -2.05 -11.04 -0.40
N ASN A 166 -1.76 -10.96 -1.71
CA ASN A 166 -2.61 -11.50 -2.76
C ASN A 166 -2.19 -12.91 -3.16
N TYR A 167 -3.17 -13.76 -3.44
CA TYR A 167 -2.94 -15.13 -3.91
C TYR A 167 -2.62 -15.23 -5.41
N ASP A 168 -2.93 -14.19 -6.19
CA ASP A 168 -2.80 -14.13 -7.66
C ASP A 168 -1.36 -14.14 -8.16
N THR A 169 -1.17 -14.35 -9.46
CA THR A 169 0.17 -14.50 -10.08
C THR A 169 0.66 -13.25 -10.82
N CYS A 170 0.14 -12.06 -10.51
CA CYS A 170 0.45 -10.84 -11.30
C CYS A 170 1.95 -10.54 -11.38
N ILE A 171 2.66 -10.61 -10.25
CA ILE A 171 4.09 -10.26 -10.18
C ILE A 171 4.95 -11.37 -10.79
N GLU A 172 4.60 -12.63 -10.58
CA GLU A 172 5.27 -13.79 -11.17
C GLU A 172 5.19 -13.74 -12.70
N LEU A 173 3.99 -13.48 -13.26
CA LEU A 173 3.81 -13.29 -14.71
C LEU A 173 4.59 -12.07 -15.20
N PHE A 174 4.51 -10.95 -14.48
CA PHE A 174 5.22 -9.73 -14.87
C PHE A 174 6.73 -9.94 -14.97
N CYS A 175 7.32 -10.64 -14.00
CA CYS A 175 8.74 -10.97 -14.04
C CYS A 175 9.06 -11.89 -15.22
N THR A 176 8.25 -12.93 -15.42
CA THR A 176 8.42 -13.89 -16.53
C THR A 176 8.39 -13.20 -17.90
N GLU A 177 7.38 -12.38 -18.16
CA GLU A 177 7.20 -11.66 -19.43
C GLU A 177 8.31 -10.64 -19.70
N ASN A 178 8.87 -10.05 -18.64
CA ASN A 178 9.95 -9.07 -18.75
C ASN A 178 11.35 -9.69 -18.60
N LYS A 179 11.46 -11.02 -18.53
CA LYS A 179 12.72 -11.76 -18.37
C LYS A 179 13.50 -11.34 -17.12
N LEU A 180 12.78 -11.04 -16.04
CA LEU A 180 13.33 -10.70 -14.73
C LEU A 180 13.43 -11.96 -13.87
N VAL A 181 14.53 -12.11 -13.15
CA VAL A 181 14.74 -13.20 -12.21
C VAL A 181 14.09 -12.83 -10.87
N TYR A 182 13.04 -13.54 -10.50
CA TYR A 182 12.40 -13.36 -9.19
C TYR A 182 12.61 -14.57 -8.28
N ARG A 183 12.67 -14.32 -6.97
CA ARG A 183 12.78 -15.33 -5.91
C ARG A 183 11.65 -15.18 -4.93
N ASP A 184 10.88 -16.24 -4.73
CA ASP A 184 9.72 -16.30 -3.83
C ASP A 184 9.89 -17.30 -2.67
N GLY A 185 11.14 -17.73 -2.43
CA GLY A 185 11.48 -18.69 -1.39
C GLY A 185 11.33 -20.16 -1.81
N PHE A 186 11.07 -20.44 -3.08
CA PHE A 186 10.95 -21.81 -3.60
C PHE A 186 11.97 -22.12 -4.70
N ASP A 187 12.60 -23.30 -4.60
CA ASP A 187 13.38 -23.99 -5.64
C ASP A 187 12.82 -25.41 -5.86
N GLU A 188 11.58 -25.47 -6.36
CA GLU A 188 10.68 -26.65 -6.32
C GLU A 188 10.07 -26.88 -4.93
N ALA A 189 10.91 -26.94 -3.89
CA ALA A 189 10.49 -27.01 -2.50
C ALA A 189 10.76 -25.68 -1.77
N TRP A 190 10.21 -25.52 -0.56
CA TRP A 190 10.55 -24.36 0.27
C TRP A 190 12.05 -24.35 0.59
N ASN A 191 12.71 -23.27 0.20
CA ASN A 191 14.11 -22.97 0.47
C ASN A 191 14.30 -21.44 0.59
N PRO A 192 14.27 -20.88 1.81
CA PRO A 192 14.37 -19.44 2.00
C PRO A 192 15.75 -18.88 1.60
N LYS A 193 16.78 -19.72 1.44
CA LYS A 193 18.13 -19.25 1.07
C LYS A 193 18.17 -18.61 -0.31
N VAL A 194 17.24 -18.97 -1.21
CA VAL A 194 17.17 -18.42 -2.57
C VAL A 194 16.87 -16.92 -2.57
N PHE A 195 16.35 -16.35 -1.48
CA PHE A 195 16.21 -14.89 -1.37
C PHE A 195 17.55 -14.14 -1.39
N ASN A 196 18.65 -14.83 -1.09
CA ASN A 196 19.99 -14.25 -1.06
C ASN A 196 20.77 -14.47 -2.37
N ASP A 197 20.11 -14.98 -3.43
CA ASP A 197 20.75 -15.19 -4.71
C ASP A 197 21.16 -13.83 -5.34
N PRO A 198 22.43 -13.68 -5.76
CA PRO A 198 22.96 -12.39 -6.23
C PRO A 198 22.36 -11.93 -7.56
N ASP A 199 21.89 -12.86 -8.39
CA ASP A 199 21.29 -12.58 -9.71
C ASP A 199 19.79 -12.32 -9.63
N THR A 200 19.28 -11.92 -8.47
CA THR A 200 17.85 -11.65 -8.24
C THR A 200 17.48 -10.21 -8.60
N ASP A 201 16.49 -10.02 -9.46
CA ASP A 201 15.89 -8.71 -9.76
C ASP A 201 14.80 -8.35 -8.74
N VAL A 202 14.01 -9.35 -8.31
CA VAL A 202 12.84 -9.17 -7.43
C VAL A 202 12.78 -10.24 -6.35
N ARG A 203 12.67 -9.82 -5.09
CA ARG A 203 12.34 -10.72 -3.97
C ARG A 203 10.85 -10.60 -3.67
N LEU A 204 10.10 -11.66 -3.93
CA LEU A 204 8.64 -11.70 -3.83
C LEU A 204 8.19 -12.47 -2.58
N PHE A 205 7.64 -11.77 -1.61
CA PHE A 205 7.18 -12.34 -0.34
C PHE A 205 5.64 -12.42 -0.32
N LYS A 206 5.07 -13.60 -0.59
CA LYS A 206 3.61 -13.81 -0.55
C LYS A 206 3.15 -14.28 0.82
N ILE A 207 2.91 -13.32 1.71
CA ILE A 207 2.69 -13.57 3.15
C ILE A 207 1.37 -14.30 3.47
N HIS A 208 0.38 -14.29 2.57
CA HIS A 208 -0.85 -15.08 2.70
C HIS A 208 -0.81 -16.38 1.85
N GLY A 209 0.30 -16.64 1.18
CA GLY A 209 0.47 -17.76 0.27
C GLY A 209 0.18 -17.43 -1.18
N SER A 210 0.17 -18.48 -2.02
CA SER A 210 0.04 -18.35 -3.46
C SER A 210 -0.84 -19.47 -4.01
N ILE A 211 -1.54 -19.20 -5.11
CA ILE A 211 -2.25 -20.24 -5.86
C ILE A 211 -1.32 -21.37 -6.33
N MET A 212 -0.03 -21.09 -6.50
CA MET A 212 0.98 -22.04 -6.95
C MET A 212 1.60 -22.89 -5.84
N TRP A 213 1.32 -22.59 -4.57
CA TRP A 213 1.98 -23.25 -3.44
C TRP A 213 1.09 -24.34 -2.85
N TYR A 214 1.72 -25.43 -2.44
CA TYR A 214 1.04 -26.60 -1.90
C TYR A 214 1.78 -27.18 -0.70
N GLY A 215 1.05 -27.61 0.32
CA GLY A 215 1.56 -28.43 1.43
C GLY A 215 1.29 -29.91 1.19
N SER A 216 2.28 -30.77 1.41
CA SER A 216 2.14 -32.22 1.32
C SER A 216 1.77 -32.85 2.66
N ASP A 217 1.11 -34.00 2.61
CA ASP A 217 0.84 -34.87 3.76
C ASP A 217 2.10 -35.44 4.44
N ARG A 218 3.28 -35.22 3.83
CA ARG A 218 4.60 -35.51 4.41
C ARG A 218 5.33 -34.28 4.96
N GLY A 219 4.65 -33.15 5.07
CA GLY A 219 5.23 -31.92 5.63
C GLY A 219 6.18 -31.19 4.70
N ARG A 220 6.14 -31.45 3.38
CA ARG A 220 6.89 -30.67 2.38
C ARG A 220 6.02 -29.54 1.84
N TYR A 221 6.65 -28.42 1.53
CA TYR A 221 6.00 -27.30 0.85
C TYR A 221 6.57 -27.21 -0.56
N LEU A 222 5.69 -27.18 -1.57
CA LEU A 222 6.05 -27.32 -2.97
C LEU A 222 5.42 -26.20 -3.80
N LYS A 223 6.16 -25.73 -4.80
CA LYS A 223 5.66 -24.82 -5.83
C LYS A 223 5.35 -25.61 -7.10
N ILE A 224 4.08 -25.64 -7.49
CA ILE A 224 3.61 -26.39 -8.66
C ILE A 224 3.01 -25.39 -9.67
N PRO A 225 3.76 -25.01 -10.73
CA PRO A 225 3.32 -24.04 -11.72
C PRO A 225 2.43 -24.69 -12.81
N VAL A 226 1.47 -25.52 -12.43
CA VAL A 226 0.65 -26.30 -13.38
C VAL A 226 -0.84 -26.18 -13.05
N MET A 227 -1.67 -26.00 -14.08
CA MET A 227 -3.12 -26.01 -13.94
C MET A 227 -3.65 -27.44 -13.88
N PHE A 228 -4.38 -27.77 -12.81
CA PHE A 228 -5.16 -28.99 -12.73
C PHE A 228 -6.61 -28.66 -13.12
N THR A 229 -7.03 -29.15 -14.28
CA THR A 229 -8.33 -28.84 -14.90
C THR A 229 -9.49 -29.67 -14.35
N LYS A 230 -9.27 -30.51 -13.33
CA LYS A 230 -10.32 -31.34 -12.73
C LYS A 230 -10.28 -31.32 -11.20
N ASP A 231 -11.48 -31.14 -10.64
CA ASP A 231 -12.10 -31.58 -9.37
C ASP A 231 -11.30 -31.96 -8.11
N ASP A 232 -9.98 -31.99 -8.10
CA ASP A 232 -9.21 -32.46 -6.97
C ASP A 232 -8.66 -31.29 -6.16
N SER A 233 -9.21 -31.14 -4.95
CA SER A 233 -8.65 -30.29 -3.89
C SER A 233 -7.31 -30.81 -3.38
N SER A 234 -6.94 -32.05 -3.72
CA SER A 234 -5.69 -32.69 -3.38
C SER A 234 -5.09 -33.43 -4.58
N ILE A 235 -3.83 -33.15 -4.93
CA ILE A 235 -3.14 -33.82 -6.04
C ILE A 235 -2.25 -34.93 -5.47
N GLU A 236 -2.27 -36.12 -6.07
CA GLU A 236 -1.30 -37.17 -5.76
C GLU A 236 -0.07 -37.01 -6.68
N LEU A 237 1.09 -36.79 -6.07
CA LEU A 237 2.36 -36.68 -6.80
C LEU A 237 2.91 -38.07 -7.16
N LEU A 238 3.89 -38.12 -8.07
CA LEU A 238 4.63 -39.36 -8.39
C LEU A 238 5.27 -40.01 -7.14
N THR A 239 5.59 -39.22 -6.13
CA THR A 239 6.11 -39.68 -4.83
C THR A 239 5.05 -40.33 -3.94
N ARG A 240 3.79 -40.42 -4.40
CA ARG A 240 2.59 -40.82 -3.64
C ARG A 240 2.27 -39.92 -2.46
N GLU A 241 2.74 -38.67 -2.50
CA GLU A 241 2.34 -37.63 -1.56
C GLU A 241 1.07 -36.97 -2.03
N ARG A 242 0.16 -36.69 -1.10
CA ARG A 242 -1.02 -35.88 -1.39
C ARG A 242 -0.71 -34.44 -1.03
N VAL A 243 -0.86 -33.54 -1.99
CA VAL A 243 -0.62 -32.11 -1.80
C VAL A 243 -1.90 -31.31 -1.86
N GLN A 244 -2.04 -30.31 -1.01
CA GLN A 244 -3.19 -29.39 -0.94
C GLN A 244 -2.71 -27.95 -1.03
N HIS A 245 -3.54 -27.06 -1.56
CA HIS A 245 -3.16 -25.64 -1.73
C HIS A 245 -2.78 -24.98 -0.41
N LEU A 246 -1.70 -24.20 -0.47
CA LEU A 246 -1.17 -23.41 0.61
C LEU A 246 -1.61 -21.94 0.43
N MET A 247 -2.88 -21.70 0.75
CA MET A 247 -3.44 -20.36 0.90
C MET A 247 -3.93 -20.22 2.35
N LEU A 248 -3.46 -19.18 3.05
CA LEU A 248 -4.00 -18.83 4.35
C LEU A 248 -5.05 -17.75 4.20
N TYR A 249 -6.21 -18.01 4.77
CA TYR A 249 -7.28 -17.03 4.88
C TYR A 249 -7.15 -16.38 6.27
N PRO A 250 -7.06 -15.04 6.37
CA PRO A 250 -6.86 -14.31 7.62
C PRO A 250 -8.08 -14.40 8.54
N ALA A 251 -8.18 -15.51 9.26
CA ALA A 251 -9.05 -15.63 10.43
C ALA A 251 -8.60 -16.83 11.29
N GLN A 252 -7.71 -16.52 12.24
CA GLN A 252 -7.43 -17.26 13.47
C GLN A 252 -7.40 -18.81 13.41
N LYS A 253 -6.24 -19.36 13.07
CA LYS A 253 -5.48 -20.39 13.84
C LYS A 253 -4.24 -20.91 13.08
N TYR A 254 -3.59 -20.07 12.29
CA TYR A 254 -2.47 -20.50 11.44
C TYR A 254 -1.28 -19.51 11.46
N GLU A 255 -1.13 -18.76 12.56
CA GLU A 255 -0.01 -17.82 12.80
C GLU A 255 1.38 -18.50 12.81
N TYR A 256 1.44 -19.83 12.62
CA TYR A 256 2.64 -20.67 12.68
C TYR A 256 2.75 -21.66 11.51
N VAL A 257 2.02 -21.43 10.42
CA VAL A 257 2.15 -22.31 9.23
C VAL A 257 3.37 -21.89 8.45
N GLU A 258 4.39 -22.75 8.43
CA GLU A 258 5.47 -22.59 7.47
C GLU A 258 4.97 -22.80 6.03
N PRO A 259 5.54 -22.09 5.04
CA PRO A 259 6.64 -21.13 5.14
C PRO A 259 6.20 -19.67 5.40
N LEU A 260 4.92 -19.47 5.70
CA LEU A 260 4.31 -18.13 5.74
C LEU A 260 4.77 -17.34 6.97
N PHE A 261 5.03 -18.03 8.07
CA PHE A 261 5.63 -17.44 9.26
C PHE A 261 7.07 -16.96 8.98
N GLU A 262 7.92 -17.79 8.37
CA GLU A 262 9.26 -17.37 7.93
C GLU A 262 9.22 -16.15 6.99
N LEU A 263 8.30 -16.13 6.02
CA LEU A 263 8.12 -14.97 5.12
C LEU A 263 7.76 -13.68 5.88
N LEU A 264 6.92 -13.78 6.91
CA LEU A 264 6.53 -12.64 7.73
C LEU A 264 7.70 -12.12 8.58
N LEU A 265 8.52 -13.03 9.12
CA LEU A 265 9.73 -12.68 9.86
C LEU A 265 10.75 -12.00 8.95
N GLU A 266 10.96 -12.54 7.75
CA GLU A 266 11.88 -11.99 6.77
C GLU A 266 11.43 -10.60 6.29
N MET A 267 10.13 -10.42 6.04
CA MET A 267 9.54 -9.11 5.77
C MET A 267 9.83 -8.12 6.90
N LYS A 268 9.57 -8.52 8.16
CA LYS A 268 9.83 -7.65 9.31
C LYS A 268 11.30 -7.25 9.38
N HIS A 269 12.21 -8.20 9.20
CA HIS A 269 13.66 -7.96 9.23
C HIS A 269 14.09 -6.96 8.16
N ARG A 270 13.71 -7.18 6.90
CA ARG A 270 14.08 -6.31 5.78
C ARG A 270 13.48 -4.91 5.89
N LEU A 271 12.22 -4.82 6.30
CA LEU A 271 11.57 -3.52 6.46
C LEU A 271 12.18 -2.66 7.57
N LEU A 272 12.93 -3.21 8.53
CA LEU A 272 13.66 -2.40 9.52
C LEU A 272 14.65 -1.45 8.86
N PHE A 273 15.19 -1.81 7.70
CA PHE A 273 16.15 -1.02 6.96
C PHE A 273 15.51 -0.20 5.82
N CYS A 274 14.19 -0.33 5.64
CA CYS A 274 13.46 0.36 4.59
C CYS A 274 13.19 1.83 4.93
N LYS A 275 13.35 2.72 3.94
CA LYS A 275 12.99 4.14 4.10
C LYS A 275 11.59 4.42 3.58
N THR A 276 11.27 3.96 2.38
CA THR A 276 9.97 4.19 1.73
C THR A 276 9.28 2.88 1.40
N LEU A 277 8.13 2.62 2.04
CA LEU A 277 7.25 1.52 1.69
C LEU A 277 6.05 2.02 0.89
N PHE A 278 5.93 1.62 -0.38
CA PHE A 278 4.73 1.83 -1.17
C PHE A 278 3.69 0.78 -0.79
N VAL A 279 2.60 1.19 -0.14
CA VAL A 279 1.49 0.29 0.19
C VAL A 279 0.35 0.56 -0.78
N ILE A 280 -0.01 -0.43 -1.58
CA ILE A 280 -0.96 -0.28 -2.68
C ILE A 280 -2.17 -1.17 -2.46
N GLY A 281 -3.36 -0.57 -2.44
CA GLY A 281 -4.62 -1.32 -2.42
C GLY A 281 -4.80 -2.24 -1.21
N TYR A 282 -4.11 -1.96 -0.10
CA TYR A 282 -4.17 -2.74 1.14
C TYR A 282 -4.93 -1.98 2.23
N SER A 283 -5.87 -2.66 2.89
CA SER A 283 -6.82 -2.05 3.83
C SER A 283 -6.42 -2.17 5.30
N PHE A 284 -5.30 -2.83 5.62
CA PHE A 284 -4.81 -3.03 6.99
C PHE A 284 -5.80 -3.73 7.94
N ARG A 285 -6.61 -4.63 7.38
CA ARG A 285 -7.53 -5.47 8.17
C ARG A 285 -6.78 -6.47 9.04
N ASP A 286 -5.61 -6.94 8.60
CA ASP A 286 -4.78 -7.84 9.39
C ASP A 286 -4.11 -7.09 10.55
N ASP A 287 -4.58 -7.34 11.77
CA ASP A 287 -4.05 -6.70 12.98
C ASP A 287 -2.54 -6.96 13.15
N HIS A 288 -2.07 -8.16 12.83
CA HIS A 288 -0.68 -8.55 12.99
C HIS A 288 0.25 -7.82 12.00
N ILE A 289 -0.12 -7.70 10.73
CA ILE A 289 0.66 -6.96 9.72
C ILE A 289 0.73 -5.47 10.09
N ARG A 290 -0.42 -4.89 10.47
CA ARG A 290 -0.48 -3.50 10.93
C ARG A 290 0.44 -3.25 12.13
N ARG A 291 0.46 -4.16 13.11
CA ARG A 291 1.37 -4.08 14.27
C ARG A 291 2.84 -4.15 13.86
N ILE A 292 3.19 -5.00 12.90
CA ILE A 292 4.55 -5.07 12.36
C ILE A 292 4.98 -3.71 11.80
N PHE A 293 4.13 -3.02 11.03
CA PHE A 293 4.48 -1.71 10.48
C PHE A 293 4.63 -0.65 11.56
N TRP A 294 3.81 -0.68 12.61
CA TRP A 294 4.01 0.21 13.75
C TRP A 294 5.35 -0.07 14.47
N ASP A 295 5.71 -1.34 14.64
CA ASP A 295 6.97 -1.72 15.27
C ASP A 295 8.19 -1.28 14.45
N ILE A 296 8.13 -1.45 13.13
CA ILE A 296 9.15 -0.96 12.20
C ILE A 296 9.28 0.56 12.30
N ALA A 297 8.17 1.30 12.19
CA ALA A 297 8.18 2.74 12.30
C ALA A 297 8.71 3.22 13.66
N ARG A 298 8.45 2.48 14.75
CA ARG A 298 8.99 2.82 16.08
C ARG A 298 10.51 2.71 16.12
N SER A 299 11.07 1.71 15.43
CA SER A 299 12.50 1.39 15.46
C SER A 299 13.29 2.20 14.43
N ASN A 300 12.70 2.48 13.27
CA ASN A 300 13.29 3.24 12.17
C ASN A 300 12.56 4.57 12.00
N ARG A 301 13.25 5.68 12.27
CA ARG A 301 12.69 7.04 12.16
C ARG A 301 12.54 7.53 10.72
N GLU A 302 13.33 7.02 9.78
CA GLU A 302 13.27 7.38 8.36
C GLU A 302 12.14 6.63 7.62
N PHE A 303 11.69 5.49 8.19
CA PHE A 303 10.60 4.70 7.64
C PHE A 303 9.31 5.51 7.53
N HIS A 304 8.75 5.54 6.32
CA HIS A 304 7.45 6.12 6.03
C HIS A 304 6.72 5.31 4.96
N ILE A 305 5.39 5.46 4.96
CA ILE A 305 4.51 4.76 4.03
C ILE A 305 3.98 5.74 2.99
N VAL A 306 4.02 5.35 1.73
CA VAL A 306 3.25 5.98 0.65
C VAL A 306 2.04 5.09 0.38
N LEU A 307 0.88 5.49 0.88
CA LEU A 307 -0.36 4.72 0.80
C LEU A 307 -1.15 5.12 -0.44
N ILE A 308 -1.23 4.22 -1.42
CA ILE A 308 -1.94 4.42 -2.69
C ILE A 308 -3.22 3.61 -2.65
N SER A 309 -4.34 4.32 -2.51
CA SER A 309 -5.68 3.73 -2.50
C SER A 309 -6.69 4.85 -2.68
N PRO A 310 -7.82 4.64 -3.40
CA PRO A 310 -8.92 5.61 -3.43
C PRO A 310 -9.38 6.08 -2.05
N ASN A 311 -9.22 5.22 -1.02
CA ASN A 311 -9.62 5.51 0.36
C ASN A 311 -8.40 5.68 1.30
N ALA A 312 -7.24 6.13 0.78
CA ALA A 312 -5.99 6.20 1.54
C ALA A 312 -6.14 6.96 2.88
N TRP A 313 -6.81 8.11 2.87
CA TRP A 313 -7.01 8.91 4.09
C TRP A 313 -7.88 8.22 5.15
N GLU A 314 -9.00 7.62 4.75
CA GLU A 314 -9.86 6.88 5.67
C GLU A 314 -9.10 5.73 6.32
N ILE A 315 -8.33 4.98 5.52
CA ILE A 315 -7.47 3.89 6.01
C ILE A 315 -6.44 4.43 7.00
N TYR A 316 -5.76 5.54 6.68
CA TYR A 316 -4.80 6.15 7.59
C TYR A 316 -5.46 6.55 8.92
N GLN A 317 -6.55 7.31 8.89
CA GLN A 317 -7.23 7.80 10.10
C GLN A 317 -7.76 6.66 10.97
N THR A 318 -8.37 5.63 10.36
CA THR A 318 -9.07 4.58 11.11
C THR A 318 -8.17 3.41 11.50
N ARG A 319 -7.08 3.16 10.76
CA ARG A 319 -6.24 1.96 10.96
C ARG A 319 -4.82 2.26 11.32
N LEU A 320 -4.20 3.34 10.84
CA LEU A 320 -2.75 3.52 10.99
C LEU A 320 -2.36 4.63 11.95
N LYS A 321 -3.15 5.71 12.04
CA LYS A 321 -2.80 6.91 12.80
C LYS A 321 -2.74 6.67 14.30
N THR A 322 -3.50 5.70 14.83
CA THR A 322 -3.55 5.38 16.26
C THR A 322 -3.46 3.87 16.51
N TYR A 323 -2.90 3.44 17.65
CA TYR A 323 -2.75 2.02 18.00
C TYR A 323 -4.09 1.31 18.26
N ASP A 324 -5.01 1.99 18.95
CA ASP A 324 -6.32 1.45 19.35
C ASP A 324 -7.41 2.56 19.28
N GLY A 325 -7.32 3.44 18.29
CA GLY A 325 -8.26 4.57 18.14
C GLY A 325 -7.96 5.78 19.03
N VAL A 326 -7.06 5.65 20.01
CA VAL A 326 -6.83 6.69 21.04
C VAL A 326 -5.40 7.24 21.01
N ILE A 327 -4.40 6.37 21.05
CA ILE A 327 -2.99 6.76 21.20
C ILE A 327 -2.37 6.92 19.83
N ALA A 328 -1.78 8.08 19.56
CA ALA A 328 -0.96 8.35 18.38
C ALA A 328 0.02 7.21 18.11
N SER A 329 0.00 6.68 16.90
CA SER A 329 0.88 5.58 16.54
C SER A 329 2.28 6.08 16.17
N SER A 330 3.23 5.16 16.05
CA SER A 330 4.54 5.49 15.47
C SER A 330 4.41 5.98 14.03
N LEU A 331 3.35 5.65 13.30
CA LEU A 331 3.14 6.09 11.91
C LEU A 331 2.47 7.47 11.80
N GLU A 332 2.07 8.11 12.91
CA GLU A 332 1.49 9.46 12.85
C GLU A 332 2.47 10.44 12.19
N GLY A 333 1.98 11.18 11.18
CA GLY A 333 2.79 12.12 10.39
C GLY A 333 3.78 11.45 9.41
N ARG A 334 3.77 10.12 9.30
CA ARG A 334 4.68 9.33 8.45
C ARG A 334 3.98 8.49 7.40
N VAL A 335 2.74 8.83 7.09
CA VAL A 335 1.96 8.21 5.99
C VAL A 335 1.54 9.28 5.00
N ILE A 336 2.00 9.15 3.76
CA ILE A 336 1.60 10.00 2.63
C ILE A 336 0.40 9.33 1.97
N CYS A 337 -0.78 9.97 2.05
CA CYS A 337 -2.02 9.43 1.53
C CYS A 337 -2.27 9.91 0.09
N LEU A 338 -2.22 8.99 -0.86
CA LEU A 338 -2.46 9.25 -2.28
C LEU A 338 -3.79 8.62 -2.71
N PRO A 339 -4.86 9.42 -2.92
CA PRO A 339 -6.21 8.95 -3.26
C PRO A 339 -6.33 8.53 -4.74
N TYR A 340 -5.38 7.72 -5.22
CA TYR A 340 -5.20 7.38 -6.62
C TYR A 340 -5.49 5.91 -6.91
N LEU A 341 -5.89 5.66 -8.15
CA LEU A 341 -5.91 4.35 -8.77
C LEU A 341 -4.48 3.95 -9.16
N PHE A 342 -4.07 2.75 -8.77
CA PHE A 342 -2.70 2.27 -8.90
C PHE A 342 -2.25 2.23 -10.37
N GLU A 343 -3.08 1.64 -11.23
CA GLU A 343 -2.84 1.46 -12.65
C GLU A 343 -2.66 2.78 -13.40
N LYS A 344 -3.22 3.88 -12.86
CA LYS A 344 -3.12 5.20 -13.46
C LYS A 344 -1.91 5.99 -12.97
N VAL A 345 -1.57 5.86 -11.68
CA VAL A 345 -0.48 6.63 -11.07
C VAL A 345 0.90 6.00 -11.29
N LEU A 346 0.98 4.69 -11.52
CA LEU A 346 2.25 3.95 -11.56
C LEU A 346 3.28 4.52 -12.56
N SER A 347 2.83 5.07 -13.69
CA SER A 347 3.71 5.71 -14.69
C SER A 347 4.41 6.97 -14.18
N ALA A 348 3.76 7.72 -13.29
CA ALA A 348 4.29 8.92 -12.65
C ALA A 348 4.93 8.62 -11.28
N LEU A 349 4.66 7.46 -10.71
CA LEU A 349 5.02 7.11 -9.34
C LEU A 349 6.53 7.24 -9.08
N LYS A 350 7.38 6.78 -10.00
CA LYS A 350 8.84 6.89 -9.84
C LYS A 350 9.32 8.33 -10.04
N ASN A 351 9.16 8.83 -11.26
CA ASN A 351 9.86 10.03 -11.72
C ASN A 351 9.28 11.31 -11.11
N GLU A 352 7.98 11.32 -10.83
CA GLU A 352 7.29 12.49 -10.32
C GLU A 352 7.05 12.40 -8.82
N ILE A 353 6.40 11.35 -8.34
CA ILE A 353 5.98 11.26 -6.93
C ILE A 353 7.16 10.90 -6.03
N PHE A 354 7.77 9.73 -6.24
CA PHE A 354 8.83 9.21 -5.37
C PHE A 354 10.05 10.13 -5.32
N ASN A 355 10.55 10.57 -6.48
CA ASN A 355 11.67 11.52 -6.52
C ASN A 355 11.36 12.81 -5.77
N SER A 356 10.12 13.31 -5.86
CA SER A 356 9.70 14.51 -5.13
C SER A 356 9.61 14.26 -3.62
N ILE A 357 9.08 13.11 -3.18
CA ILE A 357 9.05 12.72 -1.76
C ILE A 357 10.48 12.57 -1.20
N ARG A 358 11.36 11.85 -1.91
CA ARG A 358 12.75 11.65 -1.52
C ARG A 358 13.47 12.98 -1.36
N SER A 359 13.32 13.87 -2.35
CA SER A 359 13.92 15.20 -2.33
C SER A 359 13.34 16.06 -1.19
N SER A 360 12.02 16.14 -1.05
CA SER A 360 11.38 17.02 -0.04
C SER A 360 11.71 16.59 1.38
N ARG A 361 11.71 15.29 1.69
CA ARG A 361 12.02 14.76 3.02
C ARG A 361 13.49 14.92 3.40
N ALA A 362 14.41 14.56 2.50
CA ALA A 362 15.84 14.78 2.73
C ALA A 362 16.14 16.27 2.99
N SER A 363 15.47 17.12 2.22
CA SER A 363 15.60 18.57 2.34
C SER A 363 15.00 19.12 3.64
N ALA A 364 13.83 18.61 4.07
CA ALA A 364 13.20 19.00 5.34
C ALA A 364 14.04 18.58 6.55
N GLU A 365 14.63 17.38 6.53
CA GLU A 365 15.47 16.88 7.62
C GLU A 365 16.76 17.71 7.77
N LYS A 366 17.46 17.97 6.64
CA LYS A 366 18.65 18.83 6.63
C LYS A 366 18.36 20.21 7.23
N ARG A 367 17.18 20.77 6.98
CA ARG A 367 16.76 22.07 7.53
C ARG A 367 16.40 22.02 8.99
N LYS A 368 15.72 20.96 9.45
CA LYS A 368 15.47 20.76 10.89
C LYS A 368 16.80 20.73 11.65
N GLN A 369 17.80 20.02 11.12
CA GLN A 369 19.14 19.98 11.71
C GLN A 369 19.85 21.35 11.69
N ALA A 370 19.78 22.06 10.56
CA ALA A 370 20.34 23.41 10.45
C ALA A 370 19.64 24.42 11.39
N GLU A 371 18.35 24.24 11.65
CA GLU A 371 17.55 25.11 12.54
C GLU A 371 17.98 24.90 13.98
N ILE A 372 18.16 23.63 14.38
CA ILE A 372 18.72 23.27 15.68
C ILE A 372 20.14 23.85 15.85
N SER A 373 20.92 23.92 14.77
CA SER A 373 22.27 24.50 14.81
C SER A 373 22.30 26.04 14.70
N GLY A 374 21.15 26.72 14.59
CA GLY A 374 21.07 28.18 14.50
C GLY A 374 21.55 28.80 13.17
N SER A 375 21.59 28.02 12.08
CA SER A 375 21.98 28.50 10.76
C SER A 375 20.84 29.29 10.08
N ASN A 376 21.17 30.20 9.16
CA ASN A 376 20.17 30.84 8.30
C ASN A 376 19.64 29.82 7.27
N ILE A 377 18.32 29.65 7.19
CA ILE A 377 17.69 28.55 6.45
C ILE A 377 16.62 29.09 5.51
N ASP A 378 16.77 28.74 4.24
CA ASP A 378 15.72 28.93 3.26
C ASP A 378 14.79 27.71 3.24
N TRP A 379 13.60 27.86 3.83
CA TRP A 379 12.57 26.83 3.83
C TRP A 379 11.85 26.68 2.48
N SER A 380 12.05 27.59 1.52
CA SER A 380 11.36 27.51 0.22
C SER A 380 11.82 26.34 -0.65
N GLU A 381 13.06 25.91 -0.48
CA GLU A 381 13.60 24.76 -1.20
C GLU A 381 12.93 23.46 -0.72
N GLY A 382 12.43 22.65 -1.66
CA GLY A 382 11.65 21.44 -1.34
C GLY A 382 10.14 21.67 -1.20
N LEU A 383 9.66 22.92 -1.21
CA LEU A 383 8.22 23.25 -1.15
C LEU A 383 7.43 22.59 -2.29
N LEU A 384 7.89 22.81 -3.52
CA LEU A 384 7.23 22.27 -4.70
C LEU A 384 7.32 20.75 -4.77
N GLN A 385 8.43 20.18 -4.28
CA GLN A 385 8.66 18.74 -4.21
C GLN A 385 7.72 18.09 -3.18
N ALA A 386 7.52 18.72 -2.02
CA ALA A 386 6.53 18.25 -1.04
C ALA A 386 5.13 18.20 -1.66
N ALA A 387 4.75 19.27 -2.37
CA ALA A 387 3.47 19.36 -3.04
C ALA A 387 3.30 18.35 -4.19
N ARG A 388 4.31 18.18 -5.06
CA ARG A 388 4.27 17.21 -6.16
C ARG A 388 4.21 15.76 -5.69
N GLY A 389 4.87 15.46 -4.58
CA GLY A 389 4.86 14.16 -3.93
C GLY A 389 3.59 13.86 -3.13
N GLY A 390 2.73 14.86 -2.89
CA GLY A 390 1.52 14.72 -2.07
C GLY A 390 1.78 14.64 -0.56
N ASP A 391 2.98 15.03 -0.10
CA ASP A 391 3.33 15.06 1.32
C ASP A 391 2.77 16.34 1.96
N ASN A 392 1.46 16.34 2.20
CA ASN A 392 0.73 17.50 2.74
C ASN A 392 1.23 17.91 4.14
N GLU A 393 1.74 16.98 4.94
CA GLU A 393 2.30 17.25 6.26
C GLU A 393 3.60 18.05 6.15
N VAL A 394 4.54 17.60 5.30
CA VAL A 394 5.79 18.34 5.04
C VAL A 394 5.48 19.68 4.37
N LEU A 395 4.54 19.70 3.42
CA LEU A 395 4.11 20.92 2.75
C LEU A 395 3.56 21.95 3.74
N TYR A 396 2.67 21.53 4.65
CA TYR A 396 2.13 22.36 5.72
C TYR A 396 3.25 22.94 6.60
N GLN A 397 4.19 22.10 7.05
CA GLN A 397 5.32 22.53 7.88
C GLN A 397 6.16 23.61 7.18
N ILE A 398 6.47 23.40 5.89
CA ILE A 398 7.26 24.37 5.11
C ILE A 398 6.50 25.71 4.98
N LEU A 399 5.21 25.67 4.63
CA LEU A 399 4.39 26.88 4.43
C LEU A 399 4.22 27.70 5.71
N GLU A 400 4.08 27.06 6.86
CA GLU A 400 4.02 27.75 8.16
C GLU A 400 5.35 28.39 8.53
N LYS A 401 6.48 27.68 8.34
CA LYS A 401 7.82 28.25 8.55
C LYS A 401 8.07 29.47 7.66
N LEU A 402 7.73 29.39 6.39
CA LEU A 402 7.81 30.52 5.46
C LEU A 402 6.96 31.71 5.95
N SER A 403 5.73 31.46 6.40
CA SER A 403 4.82 32.51 6.87
C SER A 403 5.36 33.23 8.11
N GLN A 404 6.01 32.50 9.02
CA GLN A 404 6.64 33.08 10.20
C GLN A 404 7.83 33.98 9.82
N VAL A 405 8.74 33.49 8.97
CA VAL A 405 9.92 34.24 8.50
C VAL A 405 9.52 35.54 7.79
N TYR A 406 8.42 35.52 7.03
CA TYR A 406 7.89 36.73 6.38
C TYR A 406 7.31 37.75 7.38
N LYS A 407 6.62 37.29 8.44
CA LYS A 407 6.08 38.18 9.49
C LYS A 407 7.18 38.86 10.30
N GLU A 408 8.30 38.17 10.51
CA GLU A 408 9.47 38.68 11.23
C GLU A 408 10.33 39.63 10.37
N GLY A 409 9.97 39.85 9.10
CA GLY A 409 10.65 40.80 8.21
C GLY A 409 12.03 40.34 7.71
N VAL A 410 12.37 39.07 7.92
CA VAL A 410 13.70 38.50 7.62
C VAL A 410 13.90 38.29 6.12
N ILE A 411 12.83 38.01 5.36
CA ILE A 411 12.85 37.81 3.91
C ILE A 411 11.73 38.64 3.26
N LYS A 412 12.00 39.30 2.13
CA LYS A 412 10.95 39.92 1.29
C LYS A 412 10.38 38.89 0.32
N ARG A 413 9.05 38.79 0.20
CA ARG A 413 8.41 37.94 -0.82
C ARG A 413 8.85 38.40 -2.21
N THR A 414 9.51 37.53 -2.97
CA THR A 414 9.79 37.74 -4.40
C THR A 414 8.64 37.15 -5.23
N TYR A 415 8.53 37.58 -6.49
CA TYR A 415 7.56 37.03 -7.43
C TYR A 415 7.73 35.51 -7.64
N LEU A 416 8.96 35.02 -7.78
CA LEU A 416 9.26 33.59 -7.92
C LEU A 416 8.80 32.78 -6.69
N ASN A 417 8.90 33.36 -5.49
CA ASN A 417 8.41 32.72 -4.27
C ASN A 417 6.88 32.63 -4.25
N ASN A 418 6.19 33.65 -4.76
CA ASN A 418 4.73 33.64 -4.86
C ASN A 418 4.21 32.58 -5.85
N GLU A 419 4.86 32.42 -7.00
CA GLU A 419 4.51 31.37 -7.97
C GLU A 419 4.65 29.97 -7.37
N GLN A 420 5.77 29.68 -6.70
CA GLN A 420 6.00 28.38 -6.08
C GLN A 420 5.02 28.10 -4.94
N ILE A 421 4.71 29.09 -4.10
CA ILE A 421 3.72 28.95 -3.03
C ILE A 421 2.33 28.70 -3.61
N PHE A 422 1.96 29.42 -4.68
CA PHE A 422 0.68 29.25 -5.34
C PHE A 422 0.53 27.85 -5.95
N GLU A 423 1.50 27.40 -6.75
CA GLU A 423 1.51 26.06 -7.36
C GLU A 423 1.44 24.96 -6.29
N SER A 424 2.24 25.12 -5.22
CA SER A 424 2.32 24.13 -4.14
C SER A 424 1.04 24.07 -3.31
N ALA A 425 0.41 25.21 -3.01
CA ALA A 425 -0.84 25.26 -2.27
C ALA A 425 -1.99 24.64 -3.06
N PHE A 426 -2.07 24.88 -4.37
CA PHE A 426 -3.08 24.23 -5.22
C PHE A 426 -2.90 22.72 -5.29
N LEU A 427 -1.67 22.23 -5.50
CA LEU A 427 -1.37 20.80 -5.42
C LEU A 427 -1.75 20.23 -4.04
N GLY A 428 -1.48 20.97 -2.95
CA GLY A 428 -1.91 20.61 -1.60
C GLY A 428 -3.43 20.44 -1.48
N ILE A 429 -4.21 21.35 -2.09
CA ILE A 429 -5.69 21.24 -2.12
C ILE A 429 -6.15 20.01 -2.89
N ILE A 430 -5.54 19.68 -4.04
CA ILE A 430 -5.93 18.48 -4.80
C ILE A 430 -5.78 17.23 -3.93
N HIS A 431 -4.63 17.08 -3.28
CA HIS A 431 -4.37 15.93 -2.40
C HIS A 431 -5.28 15.95 -1.18
N ALA A 432 -5.52 17.11 -0.56
CA ALA A 432 -6.38 17.23 0.62
C ALA A 432 -7.86 16.96 0.28
N ALA A 433 -8.36 17.53 -0.81
CA ALA A 433 -9.74 17.35 -1.28
C ALA A 433 -9.98 15.92 -1.78
N GLY A 434 -9.06 15.32 -2.52
CA GLY A 434 -9.15 13.91 -2.91
C GLY A 434 -9.16 12.96 -1.70
N ASN A 435 -8.58 13.39 -0.58
CA ASN A 435 -8.58 12.67 0.69
C ASN A 435 -9.74 13.06 1.62
N ASN A 436 -10.60 14.02 1.26
CA ASN A 436 -11.60 14.60 2.17
C ASN A 436 -11.01 15.13 3.50
N ASP A 437 -9.81 15.69 3.45
CA ASP A 437 -9.14 16.28 4.62
C ASP A 437 -9.65 17.70 4.88
N ASN A 438 -10.71 17.78 5.68
CA ASN A 438 -11.36 19.04 6.06
C ASN A 438 -10.46 19.99 6.88
N ASN A 439 -9.32 19.53 7.41
CA ASN A 439 -8.40 20.37 8.18
C ASN A 439 -7.38 21.06 7.27
N MET A 440 -6.83 20.34 6.29
CA MET A 440 -5.81 20.87 5.38
C MET A 440 -6.38 21.77 4.27
N ILE A 441 -7.62 21.50 3.80
CA ILE A 441 -8.26 22.29 2.73
C ILE A 441 -8.34 23.79 3.08
N PRO A 442 -8.88 24.22 4.24
CA PRO A 442 -8.95 25.64 4.58
C PRO A 442 -7.57 26.29 4.71
N HIS A 443 -6.58 25.54 5.18
CA HIS A 443 -5.22 26.05 5.33
C HIS A 443 -4.60 26.43 3.99
N PHE A 444 -4.59 25.51 3.01
CA PHE A 444 -4.03 25.78 1.69
C PHE A 444 -4.81 26.89 0.95
N TRP A 445 -6.12 26.95 1.14
CA TRP A 445 -6.93 28.06 0.65
C TRP A 445 -6.52 29.41 1.23
N GLY A 446 -6.21 29.45 2.53
CA GLY A 446 -5.63 30.63 3.19
C GLY A 446 -4.33 31.08 2.55
N LYS A 447 -3.43 30.14 2.21
CA LYS A 447 -2.15 30.45 1.55
C LYS A 447 -2.33 31.01 0.14
N ILE A 448 -3.26 30.46 -0.65
CA ILE A 448 -3.59 31.01 -1.97
C ILE A 448 -4.10 32.45 -1.83
N ARG A 449 -4.98 32.72 -0.87
CA ARG A 449 -5.47 34.08 -0.57
C ARG A 449 -4.33 35.05 -0.28
N GLU A 450 -3.42 34.66 0.60
CA GLU A 450 -2.25 35.47 0.96
C GLU A 450 -1.38 35.80 -0.25
N VAL A 451 -1.18 34.86 -1.17
CA VAL A 451 -0.40 35.09 -2.40
C VAL A 451 -1.11 36.08 -3.31
N ILE A 452 -2.41 35.88 -3.57
CA ILE A 452 -3.20 36.77 -4.45
C ILE A 452 -3.21 38.20 -3.91
N LEU A 453 -3.48 38.38 -2.61
CA LEU A 453 -3.45 39.69 -1.96
C LEU A 453 -2.07 40.35 -2.08
N SER A 454 -0.98 39.59 -2.00
CA SER A 454 0.37 40.13 -2.16
C SER A 454 0.70 40.57 -3.59
N ILE A 455 -0.01 40.04 -4.60
CA ILE A 455 0.20 40.38 -6.01
C ILE A 455 -0.63 41.60 -6.42
N ILE A 456 -1.88 41.70 -5.94
CA ILE A 456 -2.84 42.69 -6.48
C ILE A 456 -3.15 43.85 -5.50
N GLY A 457 -2.71 43.81 -4.23
CA GLY A 457 -3.00 44.89 -3.27
C GLY A 457 -4.42 44.81 -2.69
N ASP A 458 -5.13 45.95 -2.55
CA ASP A 458 -6.47 46.15 -1.92
C ASP A 458 -7.64 45.42 -2.64
N LEU A 459 -7.47 44.14 -2.96
CA LEU A 459 -8.54 43.27 -3.41
C LEU A 459 -9.36 42.74 -2.24
N LYS A 460 -10.68 42.67 -2.43
CA LYS A 460 -11.51 41.80 -1.61
C LYS A 460 -11.50 40.40 -2.21
N VAL A 461 -10.62 39.55 -1.69
CA VAL A 461 -10.61 38.11 -1.97
C VAL A 461 -11.43 37.42 -0.88
N ASP A 462 -12.60 36.90 -1.25
CA ASP A 462 -13.42 36.05 -0.38
C ASP A 462 -13.20 34.59 -0.78
N VAL A 463 -12.58 33.82 0.13
CA VAL A 463 -12.45 32.38 0.00
C VAL A 463 -13.52 31.73 0.86
N ASN A 464 -14.37 30.89 0.28
CA ASN A 464 -15.24 30.01 1.02
C ASN A 464 -14.74 28.57 0.87
N PRO A 465 -13.98 28.04 1.85
CA PRO A 465 -13.47 26.67 1.79
C PRO A 465 -14.56 25.61 1.79
N LEU A 466 -15.70 25.88 2.46
CA LEU A 466 -16.82 24.95 2.58
C LEU A 466 -17.68 24.90 1.31
N ALA A 467 -17.81 26.04 0.63
CA ALA A 467 -18.51 26.12 -0.65
C ALA A 467 -17.57 25.88 -1.84
N SER A 468 -16.27 25.69 -1.59
CA SER A 468 -15.26 25.56 -2.64
C SER A 468 -15.36 26.70 -3.67
N ARG A 469 -15.28 27.94 -3.21
CA ARG A 469 -15.33 29.12 -4.10
C ARG A 469 -14.28 30.17 -3.74
N LEU A 470 -13.65 30.73 -4.77
CA LEU A 470 -12.78 31.90 -4.70
C LEU A 470 -13.47 33.06 -5.43
N TYR A 471 -13.85 34.10 -4.69
CA TYR A 471 -14.38 35.32 -5.28
C TYR A 471 -13.29 36.40 -5.26
N ILE A 472 -12.93 36.89 -6.44
CA ILE A 472 -12.01 38.03 -6.58
C ILE A 472 -12.79 39.24 -7.09
N ASN A 473 -13.03 40.22 -6.22
CA ASN A 473 -13.63 41.49 -6.63
C ASN A 473 -12.55 42.54 -6.88
N LEU A 474 -12.36 42.90 -8.14
CA LEU A 474 -11.40 43.90 -8.60
C LEU A 474 -11.81 45.30 -8.16
N MET A 475 -11.07 45.86 -7.19
CA MET A 475 -11.00 47.30 -6.99
C MET A 475 -9.97 47.83 -7.99
N SER A 476 -10.38 48.79 -8.82
CA SER A 476 -9.67 49.31 -10.00
C SER A 476 -8.13 49.43 -9.88
N GLY A 477 -7.39 48.87 -10.85
CA GLY A 477 -6.00 49.27 -11.16
C GLY A 477 -4.92 48.18 -11.07
N GLY A 478 -5.24 46.96 -10.66
CA GLY A 478 -4.26 45.86 -10.55
C GLY A 478 -3.98 45.12 -11.87
N SER A 479 -2.74 44.65 -12.06
CA SER A 479 -2.34 43.82 -13.21
C SER A 479 -2.85 42.37 -13.06
N ILE A 480 -4.03 42.10 -13.61
CA ILE A 480 -4.73 40.79 -13.60
C ILE A 480 -3.94 39.70 -14.36
N ALA A 481 -3.14 40.10 -15.35
CA ALA A 481 -2.41 39.19 -16.23
C ALA A 481 -1.50 38.20 -15.48
N THR A 482 -0.92 38.61 -14.35
CA THR A 482 -0.06 37.76 -13.52
C THR A 482 -0.83 36.59 -12.89
N VAL A 483 -2.00 36.86 -12.34
CA VAL A 483 -2.81 35.83 -11.68
C VAL A 483 -3.39 34.86 -12.70
N VAL A 484 -3.77 35.35 -13.89
CA VAL A 484 -4.20 34.50 -15.01
C VAL A 484 -3.10 33.53 -15.45
N ILE A 485 -1.84 33.98 -15.54
CA ILE A 485 -0.70 33.10 -15.86
C ILE A 485 -0.52 32.00 -14.80
N LEU A 486 -0.61 32.35 -13.51
CA LEU A 486 -0.51 31.38 -12.41
C LEU A 486 -1.64 30.34 -12.45
N ILE A 487 -2.87 30.78 -12.71
CA ILE A 487 -4.06 29.91 -12.84
C ILE A 487 -3.89 28.93 -14.00
N ASN A 488 -3.54 29.41 -15.19
CA ASN A 488 -3.36 28.57 -16.38
C ASN A 488 -2.28 27.49 -16.16
N LYS A 489 -1.19 27.84 -15.46
CA LYS A 489 -0.11 26.89 -15.15
C LYS A 489 -0.61 25.76 -14.23
N VAL A 490 -1.39 26.11 -13.21
CA VAL A 490 -1.91 25.16 -12.23
C VAL A 490 -3.02 24.27 -12.81
N GLN A 491 -3.82 24.79 -13.75
CA GLN A 491 -4.92 24.05 -14.36
C GLN A 491 -4.45 22.74 -15.02
N ASN A 492 -3.33 22.77 -15.76
CA ASN A 492 -2.78 21.56 -16.38
C ASN A 492 -2.34 20.50 -15.35
N LEU A 493 -1.76 20.94 -14.23
CA LEU A 493 -1.36 20.04 -13.14
C LEU A 493 -2.58 19.40 -12.47
N ILE A 494 -3.66 20.16 -12.27
CA ILE A 494 -4.92 19.65 -11.74
C ILE A 494 -5.52 18.58 -12.64
N ILE A 495 -5.60 18.86 -13.94
CA ILE A 495 -6.17 17.92 -14.92
C ILE A 495 -5.37 16.61 -14.90
N ALA A 496 -4.02 16.69 -14.87
CA ALA A 496 -3.17 15.51 -14.78
C ALA A 496 -3.44 14.68 -13.51
N ARG A 497 -3.60 15.33 -12.34
CA ARG A 497 -3.88 14.64 -11.07
C ARG A 497 -5.29 14.07 -10.98
N GLN A 498 -6.28 14.75 -11.55
CA GLN A 498 -7.67 14.28 -11.61
C GLN A 498 -7.79 12.97 -12.38
N GLN A 499 -6.98 12.76 -13.43
CA GLN A 499 -7.01 11.53 -14.22
C GLN A 499 -6.67 10.29 -13.38
N TRP A 500 -5.88 10.43 -12.33
CA TRP A 500 -5.46 9.33 -11.45
C TRP A 500 -6.49 8.96 -10.38
N MET A 501 -7.48 9.81 -10.11
CA MET A 501 -8.48 9.56 -9.08
C MET A 501 -9.61 8.66 -9.59
N LYS A 502 -10.27 7.96 -8.65
CA LYS A 502 -11.45 7.13 -8.93
C LYS A 502 -12.68 7.99 -9.26
N GLU A 503 -12.90 9.05 -8.49
CA GLU A 503 -14.06 9.95 -8.62
C GLU A 503 -13.60 11.42 -8.75
N PRO A 504 -13.21 11.87 -9.96
CA PRO A 504 -12.68 13.22 -10.18
C PRO A 504 -13.72 14.32 -9.91
N GLN A 505 -15.01 13.98 -9.87
CA GLN A 505 -16.11 14.93 -9.64
C GLN A 505 -16.00 15.63 -8.28
N ALA A 506 -15.38 14.98 -7.28
CA ALA A 506 -15.08 15.61 -6.00
C ALA A 506 -14.15 16.83 -6.13
N LEU A 507 -13.42 16.95 -7.25
CA LEU A 507 -12.56 18.08 -7.58
C LEU A 507 -13.11 18.98 -8.69
N ALA A 508 -14.33 18.74 -9.19
CA ALA A 508 -14.92 19.53 -10.28
C ALA A 508 -14.96 21.03 -9.91
N PHE A 509 -15.18 21.33 -8.63
CA PHE A 509 -15.15 22.69 -8.11
C PHE A 509 -13.83 23.42 -8.38
N LEU A 510 -12.68 22.73 -8.38
CA LEU A 510 -11.38 23.36 -8.63
C LEU A 510 -11.28 23.83 -10.07
N THR A 511 -11.79 23.03 -10.99
CA THR A 511 -11.81 23.36 -12.42
C THR A 511 -12.77 24.52 -12.68
N ASP A 512 -13.94 24.53 -12.02
CA ASP A 512 -14.92 25.61 -12.13
C ASP A 512 -14.38 26.94 -11.58
N ILE A 513 -13.76 26.92 -10.39
CA ILE A 513 -13.10 28.11 -9.81
C ILE A 513 -12.06 28.69 -10.79
N LEU A 514 -11.21 27.84 -11.38
CA LEU A 514 -10.16 28.31 -12.28
C LEU A 514 -10.71 28.85 -13.61
N SER A 515 -11.81 28.26 -14.11
CA SER A 515 -12.51 28.76 -15.29
C SER A 515 -13.12 30.14 -15.04
N ASP A 516 -13.79 30.32 -13.90
CA ASP A 516 -14.39 31.61 -13.52
C ASP A 516 -13.33 32.70 -13.37
N LEU A 517 -12.16 32.37 -12.79
CA LEU A 517 -11.06 33.32 -12.62
C LEU A 517 -10.30 33.62 -13.93
N GLY A 518 -10.34 32.74 -14.92
CA GLY A 518 -9.72 32.97 -16.23
C GLY A 518 -10.57 33.82 -17.18
N GLN A 519 -11.86 34.01 -16.87
CA GLN A 519 -12.78 34.88 -17.63
C GLN A 519 -12.83 36.33 -17.13
N VAL A 520 -12.32 36.59 -15.91
CA VAL A 520 -12.17 37.92 -15.28
C VAL A 520 -10.83 38.53 -15.70
#